data_AF-A0A2U2S0Q0-F1
#
_entry.id   AF-A0A2U2S0Q0-F1
#
_cell.length_a   1.000
_cell.length_b   1.000
_cell.length_c   1.000
_cell.angle_alpha   90.00
_cell.angle_beta   90.00
_cell.angle_gamma   90.00
#
_symmetry.space_group_name_H-M   'P 1'
#
loop_
_entity.id
_entity.type
_entity.pdbx_description
1 polymer ?
#
loop_
_entity_poly.entity_id
_entity_poly.type
_entity_poly.pdbx_seq_one_letter_code
_entity_poly.pdbx_strand_id
1 'polypeptide(L)' 'MRRMRLYQLEVRGNRKTWGWYRWGTPEHAADWRADGLEVNEVLNVIPAWVVRLGLTRLWVRVEDFFLRR' A
#
# COMPACT_ATOMS: atom_id res chain seq x y z
N MET A 1 -1.37 19.83 -7.03
CA MET A 1 -0.32 18.84 -6.68
C MET A 1 -0.97 17.48 -6.58
N ARG A 2 -0.54 16.50 -7.37
CA ARG A 2 -1.07 15.12 -7.27
C ARG A 2 -0.57 14.48 -5.98
N ARG A 3 -1.46 13.89 -5.19
CA ARG A 3 -1.13 13.30 -3.89
C ARG A 3 -0.55 11.90 -4.09
N MET A 4 0.65 11.68 -3.56
CA MET A 4 1.28 10.37 -3.56
C MET A 4 0.56 9.43 -2.61
N ARG A 5 0.42 8.17 -3.01
CA ARG A 5 -0.19 7.06 -2.27
C ARG A 5 0.74 5.87 -2.31
N LEU A 6 0.66 5.03 -1.29
CA LEU A 6 1.40 3.78 -1.24
C LEU A 6 0.61 2.70 -1.98
N TYR A 7 1.26 1.97 -2.86
CA TYR A 7 0.70 0.83 -3.57
C TYR A 7 1.55 -0.41 -3.33
N GLN A 8 0.89 -1.56 -3.28
CA GLN A 8 1.49 -2.87 -3.40
C GLN A 8 1.34 -3.30 -4.86
N LEU A 9 2.48 -3.49 -5.52
CA LEU A 9 2.56 -3.98 -6.88
C LEU A 9 2.91 -5.46 -6.80
N GLU A 10 2.20 -6.28 -7.56
CA GLU A 10 2.41 -7.72 -7.59
C GLU A 10 2.61 -8.23 -9.01
N VAL A 11 3.54 -9.17 -9.14
CA VAL A 11 3.76 -9.97 -10.34
C VAL A 11 3.57 -11.43 -9.98
N ARG A 12 2.73 -12.12 -10.75
CA ARG A 12 2.47 -13.54 -10.60
C ARG A 12 3.25 -14.34 -11.64
N GLY A 13 4.15 -15.20 -11.18
CA GLY A 13 4.72 -16.27 -11.99
C GLY A 13 3.90 -17.55 -11.90
N ASN A 14 4.36 -18.61 -12.55
CA ASN A 14 3.64 -19.90 -12.58
C ASN A 14 3.50 -20.57 -11.20
N ARG A 15 4.39 -20.27 -10.24
CA ARG A 15 4.43 -20.92 -8.91
C ARG A 15 4.51 -19.97 -7.74
N LYS A 16 4.92 -18.73 -7.97
CA LYS A 16 5.21 -17.75 -6.92
C LYS A 16 4.65 -16.41 -7.34
N THR A 17 4.26 -15.62 -6.35
CA THR A 17 3.92 -14.21 -6.50
C THR A 17 4.99 -13.40 -5.80
N TRP A 18 5.44 -12.33 -6.43
CA TRP A 18 6.36 -11.36 -5.84
C TRP A 18 5.64 -10.03 -5.75
N GLY A 19 5.80 -9.36 -4.63
CA GLY A 19 5.23 -8.04 -4.43
C GLY A 19 6.20 -7.10 -3.75
N TRP A 20 6.04 -5.81 -4.01
CA TRP A 20 6.80 -4.75 -3.36
C TRP A 20 5.95 -3.49 -3.22
N TYR A 21 6.35 -2.64 -2.30
CA TYR A 21 5.70 -1.35 -2.09
C TYR A 21 6.31 -0.27 -2.96
N ARG A 22 5.47 0.59 -3.54
CA ARG A 22 5.90 1.76 -4.31
C ARG A 22 4.96 2.93 -4.06
N TRP A 23 5.55 4.11 -3.84
CA TRP A 23 4.79 5.36 -3.83
C TRP A 23 4.50 5.81 -5.26
N GLY A 24 3.27 6.23 -5.53
CA GLY A 24 2.85 6.72 -6.84
C GLY A 24 1.61 7.60 -6.77
N THR A 25 1.27 8.23 -7.88
CA THR A 25 -0.03 8.91 -8.05
C THR A 25 -1.07 7.92 -8.60
N PRO A 26 -2.38 8.25 -8.60
CA PRO A 26 -3.39 7.40 -9.22
C PRO A 26 -3.14 7.09 -10.70
N GLU A 27 -2.49 8.00 -11.43
CA GLU A 27 -2.15 7.81 -12.84
C GLU A 27 -1.04 6.76 -13.00
N HIS A 28 -0.01 6.80 -12.17
CA HIS A 28 1.00 5.73 -12.17
C HIS A 28 0.37 4.37 -11.86
N ALA A 29 -0.61 4.31 -10.96
CA ALA A 29 -1.34 3.08 -10.67
C ALA A 29 -2.20 2.60 -11.85
N ALA A 30 -2.69 3.50 -12.71
CA ALA A 30 -3.36 3.14 -13.94
C ALA A 30 -2.34 2.59 -14.97
N ASP A 31 -1.20 3.25 -15.13
CA ASP A 31 -0.13 2.83 -16.03
C ASP A 31 0.40 1.43 -15.66
N TRP A 32 0.68 1.19 -14.38
CA TRP A 32 1.13 -0.13 -13.89
C TRP A 32 0.11 -1.23 -14.14
N ARG A 33 -1.20 -0.93 -14.01
CA ARG A 33 -2.26 -1.89 -14.34
C ARG A 33 -2.32 -2.15 -15.84
N ALA A 34 -2.10 -1.13 -16.67
CA ALA A 34 -2.04 -1.27 -18.12
C ALA A 34 -0.85 -2.14 -18.56
N ASP A 35 0.27 -2.09 -17.83
CA ASP A 35 1.44 -2.97 -18.00
C ASP A 35 1.21 -4.40 -17.46
N GLY A 36 0.03 -4.70 -16.92
CA GLY A 36 -0.36 -6.03 -16.45
C GLY A 36 0.05 -6.35 -15.01
N LEU A 37 0.49 -5.36 -14.22
CA LEU A 37 0.74 -5.55 -12.79
C LEU A 37 -0.58 -5.60 -12.01
N GLU A 38 -0.62 -6.44 -10.99
CA GLU A 38 -1.69 -6.37 -9.99
C GLU A 38 -1.33 -5.24 -9.00
N VAL A 39 -2.24 -4.28 -8.84
CA VAL A 39 -1.97 -3.03 -8.10
C VAL A 39 -3.06 -2.78 -7.08
N ASN A 40 -2.67 -2.87 -5.81
CA ASN A 40 -3.54 -2.65 -4.65
C ASN A 40 -3.09 -1.39 -3.90
N GLU A 41 -4.02 -0.47 -3.60
CA GLU A 41 -3.70 0.68 -2.75
C GLU A 41 -3.53 0.22 -1.29
N VAL A 42 -2.42 0.62 -0.67
CA VAL A 42 -2.14 0.32 0.73
C VAL A 42 -2.66 1.47 1.58
N LEU A 43 -3.68 1.19 2.39
CA LEU A 43 -4.29 2.16 3.29
C LEU A 43 -3.48 2.37 4.56
N ASN A 44 -2.95 1.30 5.14
CA ASN A 44 -2.17 1.35 6.37
C ASN A 44 -1.13 0.24 6.36
N VAL A 45 0.07 0.53 6.89
CA VAL A 45 1.08 -0.50 7.17
C VAL A 45 1.24 -0.61 8.68
N ILE A 46 0.77 -1.72 9.23
CA ILE A 46 0.72 -1.92 10.68
C ILE A 46 1.83 -2.88 11.10
N PRO A 47 2.81 -2.44 11.91
CA PRO A 47 3.83 -3.32 12.44
C PRO A 47 3.23 -4.45 13.29
N ALA A 48 3.77 -5.66 13.19
CA ALA A 48 3.25 -6.81 13.94
C ALA A 48 3.22 -6.59 15.47
N TRP A 49 4.16 -5.80 16.02
CA TRP A 49 4.16 -5.47 17.45
C TRP A 49 2.97 -4.61 17.86
N VAL A 50 2.50 -3.69 17.00
CA VAL A 50 1.31 -2.87 17.25
C VAL A 50 0.08 -3.77 17.37
N VAL A 51 -0.02 -4.74 16.46
CA VAL A 51 -1.11 -5.73 16.46
C VAL A 51 -1.07 -6.55 17.75
N ARG A 52 0.11 -7.06 18.14
CA ARG A 52 0.28 -7.86 19.37
C ARG A 52 -0.08 -7.09 20.65
N LEU A 53 0.10 -5.77 20.66
CA LEU A 53 -0.28 -4.92 21.79
C LEU A 53 -1.76 -4.47 21.76
N GLY A 54 -2.54 -4.86 20.74
CA GLY A 54 -3.94 -4.42 20.59
C GLY A 54 -4.08 -2.94 20.21
N LEU A 55 -3.02 -2.30 19.72
CA LEU A 55 -2.96 -0.86 19.44
C LEU A 55 -3.37 -0.49 18.00
N THR A 56 -3.88 -1.45 17.22
CA THR A 56 -4.22 -1.27 15.80
C THR A 56 -5.06 -0.02 15.53
N ARG A 57 -6.15 0.19 16.28
CA ARG A 57 -7.04 1.35 16.06
C ARG A 57 -6.35 2.69 16.33
N LEU A 58 -5.46 2.73 17.33
CA LEU A 58 -4.71 3.94 17.66
C LEU A 58 -3.67 4.23 16.58
N TRP A 59 -2.96 3.19 16.14
CA TRP A 59 -1.97 3.30 15.08
C TRP A 59 -2.56 3.81 13.78
N VAL A 60 -3.67 3.21 13.32
CA VAL A 60 -4.38 3.65 12.10
C VAL A 60 -4.77 5.12 12.19
N ARG A 61 -5.33 5.58 13.32
CA ARG A 61 -5.66 7.01 13.51
C ARG A 61 -4.45 7.92 13.41
N VAL A 62 -3.32 7.52 13.99
CA VAL A 62 -2.08 8.29 13.95
C VAL A 62 -1.52 8.32 12.52
N GLU A 63 -1.50 7.19 11.84
CA GLU A 63 -1.04 7.07 10.45
C GLU A 63 -1.91 7.89 9.49
N ASP A 64 -3.24 7.80 9.61
CA ASP A 64 -4.19 8.57 8.81
C ASP A 64 -3.99 10.08 9.01
N PHE A 65 -3.78 10.51 10.26
CA PHE A 65 -3.48 11.91 10.58
C PHE A 65 -2.18 12.40 9.92
N PHE A 66 -1.09 11.64 10.02
CA PHE A 66 0.19 12.00 9.40
C PHE A 66 0.15 11.98 7.87
N LEU A 67 -0.51 10.98 7.29
CA LEU A 67 -0.70 10.87 5.86
C LEU A 67 -1.78 11.80 5.33
N ARG A 68 -2.52 12.51 6.20
CA ARG A 68 -3.68 13.38 5.93
C ARG A 68 -4.82 12.67 5.19
N ARG A 69 -4.99 11.37 5.40
CA ARG A 69 -6.05 10.57 4.77
C ARG A 69 -7.40 10.90 5.38
#